data_AF-A0A643FCS6-F1
#
_entry.id   AF-A0A643FCS6-F1
#
_cell.length_a   1.000
_cell.length_b   1.000
_cell.length_c   1.000
_cell.angle_alpha   90.00
_cell.angle_beta   90.00
_cell.angle_gamma   90.00
#
_symmetry.space_group_name_H-M   'P 1'
#
loop_
_entity.id
_entity.type
_entity.pdbx_description
1 polymer ?
#
loop_
_entity_poly.entity_id
_entity_poly.type
_entity_poly.pdbx_seq_one_letter_code
_entity_poly.pdbx_strand_id
1 'polypeptide(L)' 'MPLAPWREVLKRVCEASPLWDRRLAMRQVTEAGERAMPLRALVTAANSSAAWDVRCELREAMIDVMQRE' A
#
# COMPACT_ATOMS: atom_id res chain seq x y z
N MET A 1 1.67 -15.31 -5.71
CA MET A 1 1.04 -14.23 -4.91
C MET A 1 0.00 -13.52 -5.76
N PRO A 2 -1.29 -13.53 -5.39
CA PRO A 2 -2.33 -12.85 -6.14
C PRO A 2 -2.21 -11.33 -5.97
N LEU A 3 -2.19 -10.58 -7.07
CA LEU A 3 -2.10 -9.11 -7.03
C LEU A 3 -3.44 -8.41 -6.86
N ALA A 4 -4.55 -9.14 -7.01
CA ALA A 4 -5.90 -8.57 -6.89
C ALA A 4 -6.26 -8.17 -5.45
N PRO A 5 -6.07 -9.02 -4.42
CA PRO A 5 -6.36 -8.66 -3.02
C PRO A 5 -5.61 -7.41 -2.56
N TRP A 6 -4.39 -7.21 -3.06
CA TRP A 6 -3.56 -6.05 -2.73
C TRP A 6 -4.14 -4.72 -3.22
N ARG A 7 -4.88 -4.71 -4.33
CA ARG A 7 -5.56 -3.49 -4.81
C ARG A 7 -6.70 -3.10 -3.87
N GLU A 8 -7.46 -4.09 -3.42
CA GLU A 8 -8.59 -3.89 -2.51
C GLU A 8 -8.09 -3.41 -1.15
N VAL A 9 -7.04 -4.02 -0.62
CA VAL A 9 -6.40 -3.62 0.64
C VAL A 9 -5.89 -2.19 0.55
N LEU A 10 -5.18 -1.83 -0.54
CA LEU A 10 -4.68 -0.47 -0.70
C LEU A 10 -5.80 0.55 -0.69
N LYS A 11 -6.88 0.29 -1.45
CA LYS A 11 -8.04 1.15 -1.50
C LYS A 11 -8.69 1.27 -0.11
N ARG A 12 -8.94 0.15 0.55
CA ARG A 12 -9.57 0.08 1.88
C ARG A 12 -8.79 0.87 2.93
N VAL A 13 -7.48 0.69 3.00
CA VAL A 13 -6.63 1.38 3.99
C VAL A 13 -6.58 2.87 3.71
N CYS A 14 -6.36 3.27 2.45
CA CYS A 14 -6.31 4.69 2.10
C CYS A 14 -7.66 5.38 2.39
N GLU A 15 -8.78 4.77 2.01
CA GLU A 15 -10.12 5.33 2.25
C GLU A 15 -10.48 5.43 3.75
N ALA A 16 -9.97 4.52 4.58
CA ALA A 16 -10.18 4.52 6.03
C ALA A 16 -9.22 5.45 6.80
N SER A 17 -8.05 5.77 6.23
CA SER A 17 -7.03 6.56 6.93
C SER A 17 -7.35 8.06 6.86
N PRO A 18 -7.49 8.76 8.00
CA PRO A 18 -7.68 10.21 8.01
C PRO A 18 -6.42 10.97 7.57
N LEU A 19 -5.28 10.29 7.44
CA LEU A 19 -3.99 10.86 7.06
C LEU A 19 -3.83 10.97 5.54
N TRP A 20 -4.65 10.26 4.77
CA TRP A 20 -4.60 10.30 3.31
C TRP A 20 -5.25 11.58 2.77
N ASP A 21 -4.50 12.32 1.95
CA ASP A 21 -4.97 13.57 1.34
C ASP A 21 -5.85 13.36 0.09
N ARG A 22 -6.14 12.11 -0.26
CA ARG A 22 -6.97 11.70 -1.41
C ARG A 22 -6.43 12.12 -2.78
N ARG A 23 -5.17 12.56 -2.88
CA ARG A 23 -4.59 12.98 -4.16
C ARG A 23 -4.07 11.81 -4.98
N LEU A 24 -3.36 10.89 -4.35
CA LEU A 24 -2.78 9.73 -5.00
C LEU A 24 -2.70 8.55 -4.04
N ALA A 25 -3.14 7.40 -4.51
CA ALA A 25 -2.84 6.09 -3.93
C ALA A 25 -2.68 5.10 -5.07
N MET A 26 -1.48 4.54 -5.25
CA MET A 26 -1.17 3.66 -6.36
C MET A 26 -0.20 2.55 -5.93
N ARG A 27 -0.46 1.34 -6.41
CA ARG A 27 0.50 0.22 -6.34
C ARG A 27 1.18 0.03 -7.69
N GLN A 28 2.50 -0.10 -7.67
CA GLN A 28 3.33 -0.40 -8.82
C GLN A 28 4.16 -1.66 -8.57
N VAL A 29 4.26 -2.53 -9.57
CA VAL A 29 5.34 -3.53 -9.62
C VAL A 29 6.52 -2.79 -10.21
N THR A 30 7.60 -2.64 -9.47
CA THR A 30 8.79 -1.91 -9.96
C THR A 30 9.72 -2.82 -10.75
N GLU A 31 9.72 -4.11 -10.43
CA GLU A 31 10.54 -5.12 -11.08
C GLU A 31 9.87 -6.50 -10.93
N ALA A 32 10.12 -7.40 -11.87
CA ALA A 32 9.69 -8.80 -11.81
C ALA A 32 10.89 -9.69 -12.12
N GLY A 33 11.67 -9.98 -11.09
CA GLY A 33 12.84 -10.86 -11.17
C GLY A 33 12.50 -12.32 -10.87
N GLU A 34 13.48 -13.20 -11.07
CA GLU A 34 13.31 -14.65 -10.88
C GLU A 34 12.99 -15.04 -9.43
N ARG A 35 13.54 -14.30 -8.46
CA ARG A 35 13.42 -14.61 -7.02
C ARG A 35 12.43 -13.72 -6.28
N ALA A 36 12.13 -12.54 -6.81
CA ALA A 36 11.28 -11.56 -6.13
C ALA A 36 10.62 -10.61 -7.13
N MET A 37 9.44 -10.13 -6.75
CA MET A 37 8.71 -9.07 -7.46
C MET A 37 8.47 -7.91 -6.48
N PRO A 38 9.38 -6.92 -6.42
CA PRO A 38 9.22 -5.77 -5.55
C PRO A 38 7.95 -4.99 -5.89
N LEU A 39 7.14 -4.74 -4.86
CA LEU A 39 5.95 -3.92 -4.93
C LEU A 39 6.19 -2.59 -4.23
N ARG A 40 5.84 -1.51 -4.92
CA ARG A 40 5.85 -0.16 -4.38
C ARG A 40 4.42 0.33 -4.20
N ALA A 41 4.12 0.85 -3.02
CA ALA A 41 2.92 1.62 -2.77
C ALA A 41 3.28 3.11 -2.67
N LEU A 42 2.62 3.92 -3.49
CA LEU A 42 2.76 5.38 -3.53
C LEU A 42 1.47 5.98 -2.99
N VAL A 43 1.59 6.71 -1.87
CA VAL A 43 0.48 7.40 -1.22
C VAL A 43 0.93 8.81 -0.87
N THR A 44 0.09 9.80 -1.17
CA THR A 44 0.29 11.20 -0.79
C THR A 44 -0.39 11.51 0.54
N ALA A 45 0.11 12.52 1.23
CA ALA A 45 -0.50 13.02 2.46
C ALA A 45 -0.17 14.51 2.62
N ALA A 46 -0.83 15.16 3.59
CA ALA A 46 -0.68 16.59 3.83
C ALA A 46 0.76 17.03 4.20
N ASN A 47 1.55 16.14 4.79
CA ASN A 47 2.94 16.38 5.16
C ASN A 47 3.74 15.07 5.24
N SER A 48 5.06 15.17 5.44
CA SER A 48 5.97 14.01 5.47
C SER A 48 5.70 13.04 6.62
N SER A 49 5.25 13.52 7.79
CA SER A 49 4.90 12.67 8.93
C SER A 49 3.67 11.83 8.62
N ALA A 50 2.57 12.46 8.18
CA ALA A 50 1.35 11.78 7.77
C ALA A 50 1.61 10.79 6.62
N ALA A 51 2.50 11.15 5.69
CA ALA A 51 2.89 10.27 4.59
C ALA A 51 3.66 9.04 5.08
N TRP A 52 4.48 9.18 6.12
CA TRP A 52 5.16 8.05 6.74
C TRP A 52 4.15 7.12 7.42
N ASP A 53 3.27 7.67 8.23
CA ASP A 53 2.30 6.93 9.02
C ASP A 53 1.32 6.14 8.14
N VAL A 54 0.73 6.76 7.12
CA VAL A 54 -0.17 6.06 6.18
C VAL A 54 0.54 4.93 5.42
N ARG A 55 1.85 5.05 5.16
CA ARG A 55 2.65 3.98 4.55
C ARG A 55 3.00 2.88 5.53
N CYS A 56 3.05 3.14 6.83
CA CYS A 56 3.15 2.10 7.87
C CYS A 56 1.85 1.31 7.92
N GLU A 57 0.71 2.00 8.09
CA GLU A 57 -0.63 1.39 8.10
C GLU A 57 -0.85 0.48 6.89
N LEU A 58 -0.50 0.99 5.70
CA LEU A 58 -0.64 0.25 4.45
C LEU A 58 0.24 -1.01 4.39
N ARG A 59 1.50 -0.93 4.84
CA ARG A 59 2.42 -2.09 4.85
C ARG A 59 1.95 -3.16 5.83
N GLU A 60 1.52 -2.76 7.03
CA GLU A 60 1.01 -3.68 8.04
C GLU A 60 -0.23 -4.43 7.55
N ALA A 61 -1.20 -3.70 6.98
CA ALA A 61 -2.40 -4.31 6.41
C ALA A 61 -2.10 -5.24 5.21
N MET A 62 -1.12 -4.88 4.38
CA MET A 62 -0.68 -5.72 3.27
C MET A 62 -0.05 -7.03 3.76
N ILE A 63 0.82 -6.96 4.79
CA ILE A 63 1.44 -8.15 5.40
C ILE A 63 0.38 -9.04 6.05
N ASP A 64 -0.60 -8.47 6.75
CA ASP A 64 -1.70 -9.23 7.36
C ASP A 64 -2.49 -10.03 6.31
N VAL A 65 -2.78 -9.43 5.16
CA VAL A 65 -3.46 -10.13 4.06
C VAL A 65 -2.59 -11.22 3.46
N MET A 66 -1.28 -10.97 3.27
CA MET A 66 -0.34 -12.00 2.80
C MET A 66 -0.25 -13.21 3.72
N GLN A 67 -0.42 -13.03 5.03
CA GLN A 67 -0.31 -14.11 6.00
C GLN A 67 -1.60 -14.95 6.10
N ARG A 68 -2.73 -14.42 5.64
CA ARG A 68 -4.05 -15.09 5.70
C ARG A 68 -4.38 -15.90 4.46
N GLU A 69 -3.73 -15.61 3.33
CA GLU A 69 -3.86 -16.30 2.04
C GLU A 69 -2.72 -17.28 1.78
#